data_AF-A0A7Y0EXZ7-F1
#
_entry.id   AF-A0A7Y0EXZ7-F1
#
_cell.length_a   1.000
_cell.length_b   1.000
_cell.length_c   1.000
_cell.angle_alpha   90.00
_cell.angle_beta   90.00
_cell.angle_gamma   90.00
#
_symmetry.space_group_name_H-M   'P 1'
#
loop_
_entity.id
_entity.type
_entity.pdbx_description
1 polymer ?
#
loop_
_entity_poly.entity_id
_entity_poly.type
_entity_poly.pdbx_seq_one_letter_code
_entity_poly.pdbx_strand_id
1 'polypeptide(L)'
;MADSKTSNADEPQNITQLIGQTPELTDLPELVQTEDFTALNSADFALLAAAVSENSVTLRRKTASMTDKALAIRGIIANADFFFKGIAKDGKAYDEWSKDRTPDELFTAYMALFGFYAGRLGKSKRSSADSKNAESN
;
A
#
# COMPACT_ATOMS: atom_id res chain seq x y z
N MET A 1 -25.33 -4.76 26.41
CA MET A 1 -23.89 -4.66 26.76
C MET A 1 -23.25 -5.93 26.21
N ALA A 2 -22.35 -5.92 25.24
CA ALA A 2 -21.37 -4.91 24.89
C ALA A 2 -21.31 -4.70 23.37
N ASP A 3 -21.22 -3.44 22.96
CA ASP A 3 -20.73 -3.04 21.65
C ASP A 3 -19.29 -3.53 21.52
N SER A 4 -19.07 -4.52 20.64
CA SER A 4 -17.73 -4.88 20.21
C SER A 4 -17.20 -3.74 19.32
N LYS A 5 -16.73 -2.65 19.95
CA LYS A 5 -15.74 -1.78 19.35
C LYS A 5 -14.50 -2.63 19.14
N THR A 6 -14.36 -3.21 17.95
CA THR A 6 -13.06 -3.61 17.43
C THR A 6 -12.22 -2.34 17.48
N SER A 7 -11.33 -2.23 18.47
CA SER A 7 -10.51 -1.04 18.61
C SER A 7 -9.66 -0.91 17.37
N ASN A 8 -9.69 0.24 16.69
CA ASN A 8 -8.75 0.65 15.65
C ASN A 8 -7.28 0.75 16.16
N ALA A 9 -6.92 0.07 17.26
CA ALA A 9 -5.64 0.22 17.94
C ALA A 9 -4.47 -0.37 17.15
N ASP A 10 -4.73 -1.31 16.22
CA ASP A 10 -3.68 -1.99 15.45
C ASP A 10 -3.47 -1.40 14.04
N GLU A 11 -4.37 -0.55 13.52
CA GLU A 11 -4.21 0.06 12.19
C GLU A 11 -3.33 1.33 12.28
N PRO A 12 -2.20 1.39 11.57
CA PRO A 12 -1.30 2.53 11.64
C PRO A 12 -1.98 3.80 11.11
N GLN A 13 -1.97 4.85 11.93
CA GLN A 13 -2.60 6.14 11.63
C GLN A 13 -1.75 7.03 10.72
N ASN A 14 -0.44 6.74 10.62
CA ASN A 14 0.51 7.45 9.77
C ASN A 14 1.68 6.54 9.36
N ILE A 15 2.49 6.99 8.40
CA ILE A 15 3.65 6.24 7.89
C ILE A 15 4.66 5.92 9.01
N THR A 16 4.89 6.83 9.96
CA THR A 16 5.82 6.59 11.08
C THR A 16 5.38 5.41 11.94
N GLN A 17 4.08 5.28 12.21
CA GLN A 17 3.53 4.13 12.94
C GLN A 17 3.65 2.84 12.11
N LEU A 18 3.42 2.91 10.79
CA LEU A 18 3.60 1.76 9.91
C LEU A 18 5.06 1.26 9.89
N ILE A 19 6.03 2.18 9.84
CA ILE A 19 7.47 1.86 9.92
C ILE A 19 7.79 1.17 11.25
N GLY A 20 7.25 1.68 12.38
CA GLY A 20 7.44 1.06 13.69
C GLY A 20 6.85 -0.36 13.79
N GLN A 21 5.88 -0.71 12.94
CA GLN A 21 5.24 -2.02 12.87
C GLN A 21 5.85 -2.95 11.81
N THR A 22 6.62 -2.41 10.87
CA THR A 22 7.14 -3.13 9.68
C THR A 22 8.63 -2.85 9.54
N PRO A 23 9.50 -3.70 10.12
CA PRO A 23 10.96 -3.51 10.11
C PRO A 23 11.56 -3.30 8.71
N GLU A 24 10.96 -3.91 7.69
CA GLU A 24 11.36 -3.79 6.29
C GLU A 24 11.18 -2.37 5.73
N LEU A 25 10.41 -1.50 6.40
CA LEU A 25 10.26 -0.09 6.04
C LEU A 25 11.26 0.83 6.75
N THR A 26 12.18 0.29 7.55
CA THR A 26 13.26 1.08 8.16
C THR A 26 14.04 1.84 7.08
N ASP A 27 14.31 3.11 7.32
CA ASP A 27 14.96 4.04 6.38
C ASP A 27 14.20 4.31 5.07
N LEU A 28 12.91 3.96 5.00
CA LEU A 28 12.05 4.35 3.87
C LEU A 28 11.99 5.89 3.80
N PRO A 29 12.32 6.51 2.65
CA PRO A 29 12.20 7.96 2.50
C PRO A 29 10.75 8.41 2.55
N GLU A 30 10.57 9.71 2.74
CA GLU A 30 9.24 10.28 2.82
C GLU A 30 8.46 10.08 1.51
N LEU A 31 7.23 9.56 1.63
CA LEU A 31 6.30 9.35 0.54
C LEU A 31 5.18 10.40 0.58
N VAL A 32 4.66 10.77 -0.59
CA VAL A 32 3.47 11.62 -0.71
C VAL A 32 2.29 10.95 0.00
N GLN A 33 1.56 11.72 0.82
CA GLN A 33 0.39 11.23 1.54
C GLN A 33 -0.85 11.23 0.64
N THR A 34 -1.85 10.41 0.98
CA THR A 34 -3.08 10.26 0.18
C THR A 34 -3.87 11.54 -0.01
N GLU A 35 -3.78 12.47 0.94
CA GLU A 35 -4.44 13.77 0.94
C GLU A 35 -3.86 14.69 -0.16
N ASP A 36 -2.59 14.46 -0.52
CA ASP A 36 -1.86 15.23 -1.52
C ASP A 36 -1.75 14.49 -2.87
N PHE A 37 -2.54 13.43 -3.06
CA PHE A 37 -2.52 12.68 -4.32
C PHE A 37 -3.06 13.50 -5.49
N THR A 38 -2.29 13.53 -6.56
CA THR A 38 -2.78 13.96 -7.86
C THR A 38 -3.77 12.93 -8.44
N ALA A 39 -4.49 13.31 -9.49
CA ALA A 39 -5.31 12.37 -10.26
C ALA A 39 -4.47 11.22 -10.83
N LEU A 40 -3.23 11.50 -11.25
CA LEU A 40 -2.32 10.47 -11.75
C LEU A 40 -1.89 9.51 -10.64
N ASN A 41 -1.51 10.01 -9.47
CA ASN A 41 -1.17 9.16 -8.31
C ASN A 41 -2.33 8.22 -7.95
N SER A 42 -3.57 8.72 -8.03
CA SER A 42 -4.76 7.91 -7.77
C SER A 42 -4.99 6.83 -8.85
N ALA A 43 -4.70 7.15 -10.12
CA ALA A 43 -4.80 6.19 -11.22
C ALA A 43 -3.71 5.11 -11.13
N ASP A 44 -2.47 5.49 -10.83
CA ASP A 44 -1.36 4.56 -10.65
C ASP A 44 -1.58 3.64 -9.44
N PHE A 45 -2.16 4.17 -8.35
CA PHE A 45 -2.55 3.32 -7.22
C PHE A 45 -3.65 2.32 -7.59
N ALA A 46 -4.61 2.72 -8.44
CA ALA A 46 -5.64 1.80 -8.93
C ALA A 46 -5.04 0.67 -9.79
N LEU A 47 -4.02 0.98 -10.60
CA LEU A 47 -3.26 -0.02 -11.33
C LEU A 47 -2.54 -0.99 -10.38
N LEU A 48 -1.86 -0.48 -9.36
CA LEU A 48 -1.25 -1.31 -8.31
C LEU A 48 -2.30 -2.20 -7.63
N ALA A 49 -3.45 -1.66 -7.26
CA ALA A 49 -4.53 -2.44 -6.62
C ALA A 49 -5.04 -3.57 -7.52
N ALA A 50 -5.18 -3.33 -8.82
CA ALA A 50 -5.54 -4.37 -9.79
C ALA A 50 -4.46 -5.45 -9.87
N ALA A 51 -3.19 -5.07 -9.95
CA ALA A 51 -2.06 -6.01 -9.96
C ALA A 51 -1.99 -6.84 -8.68
N VAL A 52 -2.17 -6.23 -7.49
CA VAL A 52 -2.21 -6.97 -6.22
C VAL A 52 -3.39 -7.95 -6.20
N SER A 53 -4.57 -7.53 -6.66
CA SER A 53 -5.76 -8.38 -6.71
C SER A 53 -5.53 -9.61 -7.60
N GLU A 54 -5.08 -9.41 -8.84
CA GLU A 54 -4.83 -10.49 -9.80
C GLU A 54 -3.77 -11.47 -9.30
N ASN A 55 -2.62 -10.96 -8.86
CA ASN A 55 -1.52 -11.81 -8.40
C ASN A 55 -1.84 -12.52 -7.08
N SER A 56 -2.65 -11.91 -6.19
CA SER A 56 -3.12 -12.56 -4.96
C SER A 56 -3.97 -13.80 -5.23
N VAL A 57 -4.74 -13.83 -6.33
CA VAL A 57 -5.49 -15.02 -6.74
C VAL A 57 -4.54 -16.17 -7.05
N THR A 58 -3.44 -15.90 -7.77
CA THR A 58 -2.40 -16.89 -8.07
C THR A 58 -1.71 -17.37 -6.80
N LEU A 59 -1.34 -16.48 -5.89
CA LEU A 59 -0.68 -16.83 -4.63
C LEU A 59 -1.55 -17.72 -3.72
N ARG A 60 -2.87 -17.51 -3.71
CA ARG A 60 -3.82 -18.29 -2.91
C ARG A 60 -4.14 -19.66 -3.52
N ARG A 61 -3.85 -19.87 -4.81
CA ARG A 61 -4.16 -21.12 -5.50
C ARG A 61 -3.22 -22.24 -5.03
N LYS A 62 -3.78 -23.26 -4.39
CA LYS A 62 -3.02 -24.44 -3.90
C LYS A 62 -2.28 -25.19 -5.01
N THR A 63 -2.83 -25.18 -6.23
CA THR A 63 -2.29 -25.87 -7.41
C THR A 63 -1.29 -25.04 -8.21
N ALA A 64 -1.03 -23.78 -7.83
CA ALA A 64 -0.04 -22.95 -8.52
C ALA A 64 1.37 -23.51 -8.29
N SER A 65 2.16 -23.59 -9.37
CA SER A 65 3.55 -24.01 -9.28
C SER A 65 4.40 -22.97 -8.53
N MET A 66 5.59 -23.36 -8.09
CA MET A 66 6.54 -22.41 -7.48
C MET A 66 6.91 -21.28 -8.46
N THR A 67 7.02 -21.60 -9.76
CA THR A 67 7.26 -20.60 -10.81
C THR A 67 6.11 -19.61 -10.92
N ASP A 68 4.85 -20.08 -10.90
CA ASP A 68 3.68 -19.18 -10.96
C ASP A 68 3.65 -18.25 -9.75
N LYS A 69 3.97 -18.76 -8.56
CA LYS A 69 4.04 -17.95 -7.34
C LYS A 69 5.17 -16.92 -7.40
N ALA A 70 6.34 -17.30 -7.90
CA ALA A 70 7.46 -16.38 -8.09
C ALA A 70 7.13 -15.27 -9.10
N LEU A 71 6.47 -15.62 -10.21
CA LEU A 71 5.98 -14.64 -11.18
C LEU A 71 4.94 -13.70 -10.56
N ALA A 72 4.05 -14.22 -9.72
CA ALA A 72 3.06 -13.39 -9.03
C ALA A 72 3.68 -12.43 -8.00
N ILE A 73 4.65 -12.89 -7.21
CA ILE A 73 5.43 -12.04 -6.29
C ILE A 73 6.16 -10.94 -7.08
N ARG A 74 6.85 -11.31 -8.15
CA ARG A 74 7.53 -10.34 -9.02
C ARG A 74 6.57 -9.33 -9.62
N GLY A 75 5.38 -9.75 -10.03
CA GLY A 75 4.33 -8.88 -10.56
C GLY A 75 3.88 -7.83 -9.55
N ILE A 76 3.71 -8.23 -8.29
CA ILE A 76 3.39 -7.31 -7.19
C ILE A 76 4.55 -6.35 -6.94
N ILE A 77 5.77 -6.87 -6.77
CA ILE A 77 6.97 -6.06 -6.51
C ILE A 77 7.16 -5.00 -7.60
N ALA A 78 7.06 -5.38 -8.88
CA ALA A 78 7.31 -4.45 -9.99
C ALA A 78 6.27 -3.30 -10.05
N ASN A 79 4.99 -3.60 -9.84
CA ASN A 79 3.95 -2.57 -9.83
C ASN A 79 4.04 -1.69 -8.58
N ALA A 80 4.35 -2.29 -7.43
CA ALA A 80 4.50 -1.56 -6.18
C ALA A 80 5.72 -0.65 -6.22
N ASP A 81 6.85 -1.15 -6.71
CA ASP A 81 8.07 -0.36 -6.84
C ASP A 81 7.86 0.84 -7.78
N PHE A 82 7.24 0.61 -8.94
CA PHE A 82 6.90 1.70 -9.87
C PHE A 82 6.07 2.79 -9.18
N PHE A 83 5.02 2.40 -8.45
CA PHE A 83 4.15 3.33 -7.75
C PHE A 83 4.87 4.07 -6.61
N PHE A 84 5.50 3.33 -5.68
CA PHE A 84 6.11 3.92 -4.49
C PHE A 84 7.33 4.78 -4.82
N LYS A 85 8.10 4.40 -5.85
CA LYS A 85 9.13 5.28 -6.41
C LYS A 85 8.53 6.56 -6.99
N GLY A 86 7.41 6.45 -7.71
CA GLY A 86 6.71 7.59 -8.31
C GLY A 86 6.18 8.60 -7.30
N ILE A 87 5.89 8.16 -6.08
CA ILE A 87 5.42 9.01 -4.98
C ILE A 87 6.48 9.30 -3.90
N ALA A 88 7.72 8.85 -4.08
CA ALA A 88 8.82 9.18 -3.18
C ALA A 88 9.24 10.63 -3.37
N LYS A 89 9.37 11.38 -2.26
CA LYS A 89 9.84 12.79 -2.32
C LYS A 89 11.32 12.88 -2.70
N ASP A 90 12.10 11.86 -2.33
CA ASP A 90 13.48 11.69 -2.76
C ASP A 90 13.64 10.33 -3.46
N GLY A 91 13.63 10.37 -4.80
CA GLY A 91 13.79 9.17 -5.62
C GLY A 91 15.16 8.52 -5.49
N LYS A 92 16.21 9.27 -5.15
CA LYS A 92 17.55 8.72 -4.97
C LYS A 92 17.65 7.96 -3.65
N ALA A 93 17.14 8.56 -2.57
CA ALA A 93 17.05 7.88 -1.28
C ALA A 93 16.17 6.61 -1.37
N TYR A 94 15.11 6.66 -2.18
CA TYR A 94 14.27 5.48 -2.43
C TYR A 94 15.05 4.38 -3.18
N ASP A 95 15.83 4.75 -4.19
CA ASP A 95 16.67 3.81 -4.94
C ASP A 95 17.80 3.23 -4.09
N GLU A 96 18.28 3.94 -3.07
CA GLU A 96 19.24 3.40 -2.09
C GLU A 96 18.52 2.44 -1.13
N TRP A 97 17.37 2.83 -0.59
CA TRP A 97 16.53 2.01 0.28
C TRP A 97 16.13 0.67 -0.35
N SER A 98 15.74 0.67 -1.62
CA SER A 98 15.26 -0.54 -2.31
C SER A 98 16.37 -1.53 -2.68
N LYS A 99 17.61 -1.05 -2.91
CA LYS A 99 18.76 -1.89 -3.31
C LYS A 99 19.20 -2.88 -2.26
N ASP A 100 19.08 -2.52 -0.99
CA ASP A 100 19.62 -3.32 0.12
C ASP A 100 18.65 -4.42 0.59
N ARG A 101 17.55 -4.65 -0.14
CA ARG A 101 16.48 -5.56 0.26
C ARG A 101 16.36 -6.78 -0.64
N THR A 102 16.07 -7.91 -0.02
CA THR A 102 15.69 -9.14 -0.70
C THR A 102 14.27 -9.03 -1.29
N PRO A 103 13.90 -9.90 -2.26
CA PRO A 103 12.54 -9.91 -2.79
C PRO A 103 11.44 -10.12 -1.74
N ASP A 104 11.69 -10.92 -0.71
CA ASP A 104 10.72 -11.19 0.37
C ASP A 104 10.54 -9.97 1.28
N GLU A 105 11.62 -9.25 1.58
CA GLU A 105 11.57 -8.00 2.33
C GLU A 105 10.83 -6.91 1.54
N LEU A 106 11.11 -6.77 0.24
CA LEU A 106 10.39 -5.84 -0.63
C LEU A 106 8.91 -6.21 -0.73
N PHE A 107 8.57 -7.49 -0.90
CA PHE A 107 7.19 -7.93 -0.91
C PHE A 107 6.46 -7.55 0.37
N THR A 108 7.08 -7.81 1.53
CA THR A 108 6.52 -7.50 2.85
C THR A 108 6.31 -6.00 3.02
N ALA A 109 7.34 -5.20 2.74
CA ALA A 109 7.29 -3.74 2.76
C ALA A 109 6.16 -3.19 1.88
N TYR A 110 6.08 -3.65 0.62
CA TYR A 110 5.08 -3.17 -0.32
C TYR A 110 3.66 -3.58 0.02
N MET A 111 3.45 -4.78 0.57
CA MET A 111 2.12 -5.19 1.02
C MET A 111 1.65 -4.40 2.24
N ALA A 112 2.57 -4.05 3.15
CA ALA A 112 2.28 -3.18 4.29
C ALA A 112 1.90 -1.75 3.83
N LEU A 113 2.70 -1.17 2.93
CA LEU A 113 2.41 0.13 2.33
C LEU A 113 1.09 0.11 1.54
N PHE A 114 0.87 -0.91 0.71
CA PHE A 114 -0.39 -1.07 -0.04
C PHE A 114 -1.60 -1.07 0.89
N GLY A 115 -1.56 -1.84 1.98
CA GLY A 115 -2.64 -1.88 2.97
C GLY A 115 -2.92 -0.52 3.60
N PHE A 116 -1.86 0.20 3.99
CA PHE A 116 -1.95 1.54 4.55
C PHE A 116 -2.59 2.54 3.58
N TYR A 117 -2.10 2.62 2.34
CA TYR A 117 -2.63 3.54 1.33
C TYR A 117 -4.06 3.17 0.90
N ALA A 118 -4.38 1.89 0.76
CA ALA A 118 -5.74 1.43 0.45
C ALA A 118 -6.74 1.81 1.56
N GLY A 119 -6.35 1.63 2.82
CA GLY A 119 -7.15 1.99 3.98
C GLY A 119 -7.47 3.49 4.01
N ARG A 120 -6.47 4.34 3.77
CA ARG A 120 -6.65 5.80 3.72
C ARG A 120 -7.50 6.24 2.53
N LEU A 121 -7.24 5.77 1.32
CA LEU A 121 -8.05 6.13 0.15
C LEU A 121 -9.52 5.69 0.29
N GLY A 122 -9.77 4.54 0.94
CA GLY A 122 -11.12 4.08 1.28
C GLY A 122 -11.82 4.94 2.35
N LYS A 123 -11.06 5.60 3.25
CA LYS A 123 -11.57 6.58 4.22
C LYS A 123 -11.85 7.93 3.56
N SER A 124 -10.94 8.43 2.72
CA SER A 124 -11.12 9.70 1.99
C SER A 124 -12.38 9.68 1.10
N LYS A 125 -12.62 8.57 0.38
CA LYS A 125 -13.85 8.40 -0.43
C LYS A 125 -15.15 8.46 0.40
N ARG A 126 -15.14 7.93 1.63
CA ARG A 126 -16.29 7.99 2.55
C ARG A 126 -16.50 9.41 3.08
N SER A 127 -15.43 10.08 3.51
CA SER A 127 -15.50 11.47 3.99
C SER A 127 -16.08 12.43 2.94
N SER A 128 -15.72 12.28 1.67
CA SER A 128 -16.27 13.11 0.59
C SER A 128 -17.73 12.80 0.25
N ALA A 129 -18.20 11.58 0.53
CA ALA A 129 -19.61 11.22 0.34
C ALA A 129 -20.47 11.80 1.48
N ASP A 130 -19.96 11.78 2.71
CA ASP A 130 -20.66 12.34 3.87
C ASP A 130 -20.75 13.87 3.80
N SER A 131 -19.70 14.56 3.32
CA SER A 131 -19.73 16.02 3.17
C SER A 131 -20.72 16.49 2.09
N LYS A 132 -20.85 15.76 0.98
CA LYS A 132 -21.83 16.07 -0.08
C LYS A 132 -23.28 15.92 0.38
N ASN A 133 -23.54 14.98 1.29
CA ASN A 133 -24.86 14.83 1.90
C ASN A 133 -25.14 15.89 2.98
N ALA A 134 -24.10 16.45 3.63
CA ALA A 134 -24.24 17.49 4.64
C ALA A 134 -24.52 18.89 4.06
N GLU A 135 -24.02 19.20 2.86
CA GLU A 135 -24.28 20.48 2.17
C GLU A 135 -25.65 20.53 1.46
N SER A 136 -26.43 19.44 1.50
CA SER A 136 -27.76 19.36 0.85
C SER A 136 -28.95 19.58 1.80
N ASN A 137 -28.73 20.12 3.00
CA ASN A 137 -29.80 20.43 3.98
C ASN A 137 -29.86 21.90 4.35
#